data_AF-A0A963NXK0-F1
#
_entry.id   AF-A0A963NXK0-F1
#
_cell.length_a   1.000
_cell.length_b   1.000
_cell.length_c   1.000
_cell.angle_alpha   90.00
_cell.angle_beta   90.00
_cell.angle_gamma   90.00
#
_symmetry.space_group_name_H-M   'P 1'
#
loop_
_entity.id
_entity.type
_entity.pdbx_description
1 polymer ?
#
loop_
_entity_poly.entity_id
_entity_poly.type
_entity_poly.pdbx_seq_one_letter_code
_entity_poly.pdbx_strand_id
1 'polypeptide(L)'
;MQVKAAVAFAAGKPLEVTTVELEGPRAGEVLVEIMATGLCHTDEFTRSGGDPEGIFPSILGHEGAGIVREVGAGVTSVVPGDHVIPLYTPECRECEYCLNPKTNLCQA
;
A
#
# COMPACT_ATOMS: atom_id res chain seq x y z
N MET A 1 5.84 -8.63 -13.46
CA MET A 1 6.51 -7.56 -14.23
C MET A 1 7.69 -7.02 -13.43
N GLN A 2 8.75 -6.52 -14.07
CA GLN A 2 9.89 -5.92 -13.38
C GLN A 2 9.66 -4.43 -13.13
N VAL A 3 9.76 -3.99 -11.87
CA VAL A 3 9.57 -2.58 -11.47
C VAL A 3 10.69 -2.13 -10.54
N LYS A 4 10.94 -0.83 -10.46
CA LYS A 4 11.86 -0.26 -9.47
C LYS A 4 11.14 0.01 -8.17
N ALA A 5 11.76 -0.34 -7.04
CA ALA A 5 11.27 -0.04 -5.71
C ALA A 5 12.43 0.31 -4.77
N ALA A 6 12.15 1.10 -3.74
CA ALA A 6 13.06 1.31 -2.62
C ALA A 6 12.77 0.26 -1.55
N VAL A 7 13.74 -0.63 -1.29
CA VAL A 7 13.57 -1.77 -0.39
C VAL A 7 14.38 -1.54 0.88
N ALA A 8 13.73 -1.72 2.04
CA ALA A 8 14.39 -1.85 3.32
C ALA A 8 14.76 -3.32 3.53
N PHE A 9 16.04 -3.69 3.35
CA PHE A 9 16.46 -5.08 3.53
C PHE A 9 16.63 -5.50 4.99
N ALA A 10 16.93 -4.55 5.88
CA ALA A 10 17.05 -4.77 7.32
C ALA A 10 16.82 -3.47 8.10
N ALA A 11 16.38 -3.60 9.35
CA ALA A 11 16.21 -2.49 10.27
C ALA A 11 17.47 -1.62 10.40
N GLY A 12 17.27 -0.30 10.42
CA GLY A 12 18.32 0.71 10.57
C GLY A 12 19.20 0.91 9.32
N LYS A 13 19.08 0.08 8.27
CA LYS A 13 19.86 0.24 7.03
C LYS A 13 19.22 1.25 6.07
N PRO A 14 20.03 1.94 5.24
CA PRO A 14 19.50 2.76 4.16
C PRO A 14 18.59 1.94 3.24
N LEU A 15 17.62 2.61 2.62
CA LEU A 15 16.82 1.98 1.56
C LEU A 15 17.69 1.76 0.32
N GLU A 16 17.51 0.62 -0.34
CA GLU A 16 18.18 0.30 -1.59
C GLU A 16 17.18 0.35 -2.74
N VAL A 17 17.47 1.17 -3.75
CA VAL A 17 16.64 1.21 -4.97
C VAL A 17 17.07 0.08 -5.88
N THR A 18 16.20 -0.91 -6.05
CA THR A 18 16.47 -2.11 -6.86
C THR A 18 15.27 -2.47 -7.72
N THR A 19 15.46 -3.44 -8.61
CA THR A 19 14.39 -4.04 -9.40
C THR A 19 13.75 -5.19 -8.63
N VAL A 20 12.43 -5.23 -8.58
CA VAL A 20 11.65 -6.32 -7.98
C VAL A 20 10.69 -6.90 -9.01
N GLU A 21 10.30 -8.16 -8.80
CA GLU A 21 9.23 -8.79 -9.55
C GLU A 21 7.88 -8.54 -8.86
N LEU A 22 6.96 -7.89 -9.58
CA LEU A 22 5.61 -7.61 -9.14
C LEU A 22 4.61 -8.48 -9.93
N GLU A 23 3.86 -9.32 -9.24
CA GLU A 23 2.77 -10.08 -9.85
C GLU A 23 1.61 -9.15 -10.29
N GLY A 24 0.78 -9.61 -11.22
CA GLY A 24 -0.48 -8.93 -11.55
C GLY A 24 -1.51 -9.08 -10.41
N PRO A 25 -2.56 -8.24 -10.40
CA PRO A 25 -3.55 -8.25 -9.31
C PRO A 25 -4.39 -9.54 -9.32
N ARG A 26 -4.57 -10.13 -8.14
CA ARG A 26 -5.47 -11.27 -7.89
C ARG A 26 -6.91 -10.78 -7.69
N ALA A 27 -7.85 -11.70 -7.50
CA ALA A 27 -9.25 -11.35 -7.22
C ALA A 27 -9.36 -10.38 -6.02
N GLY A 28 -10.09 -9.27 -6.20
CA GLY A 28 -10.22 -8.21 -5.20
C GLY A 28 -9.05 -7.22 -5.10
N GLU A 29 -7.95 -7.43 -5.82
CA GLU A 29 -6.77 -6.56 -5.78
C GLU A 29 -6.75 -5.53 -6.92
N VAL A 30 -6.03 -4.42 -6.71
CA VAL A 30 -5.86 -3.34 -7.70
C VAL A 30 -4.37 -3.09 -7.90
N LEU A 31 -3.92 -3.10 -9.15
CA LEU A 31 -2.56 -2.70 -9.50
C LEU A 31 -2.53 -1.21 -9.81
N VAL A 32 -1.75 -0.47 -9.02
CA VAL A 32 -1.61 0.99 -9.14
C VAL A 32 -0.18 1.36 -9.52
N GLU A 33 -0.02 2.17 -10.56
CA GLU A 33 1.25 2.85 -10.83
C GLU A 33 1.34 4.10 -9.96
N ILE A 34 2.25 4.08 -8.99
CA ILE A 34 2.49 5.21 -8.09
C ILE A 34 3.20 6.33 -8.85
N MET A 35 2.54 7.48 -8.99
CA MET A 35 3.07 8.64 -9.70
C MET A 35 3.87 9.56 -8.77
N ALA A 36 3.45 9.65 -7.51
CA ALA A 36 4.13 10.38 -6.45
C ALA A 36 3.87 9.69 -5.10
N THR A 37 4.87 9.75 -4.22
CA THR A 37 4.74 9.26 -2.84
C THR A 37 5.45 10.22 -1.88
N GLY A 38 4.82 10.49 -0.74
CA GLY A 38 5.41 11.15 0.41
C GLY A 38 6.20 10.17 1.27
N LEU A 39 6.91 10.74 2.25
CA LEU A 39 7.54 10.02 3.35
C LEU A 39 7.09 10.67 4.65
N CYS A 40 6.72 9.84 5.61
CA CYS A 40 6.28 10.25 6.93
C CYS A 40 7.15 9.59 8.00
N HIS A 41 7.04 10.09 9.23
CA HIS A 41 7.77 9.52 10.37
C HIS A 41 7.40 8.06 10.63
N THR A 42 6.19 7.61 10.27
CA THR A 42 5.80 6.19 10.40
C THR A 42 6.70 5.29 9.55
N ASP A 43 7.06 5.71 8.33
CA ASP A 43 7.97 4.94 7.47
C ASP A 43 9.36 4.84 8.12
N GLU A 44 9.86 5.95 8.68
CA GLU A 44 11.14 5.97 9.39
C GLU A 44 11.11 5.15 10.68
N PHE A 45 10.00 5.17 11.41
CA PHE A 45 9.82 4.40 12.64
C PHE A 45 9.94 2.90 12.35
N THR A 46 9.27 2.42 11.31
CA THR A 46 9.44 1.04 10.83
C THR A 46 10.85 0.81 10.30
N ARG A 47 11.36 1.62 9.37
CA ARG A 47 12.71 1.47 8.78
C ARG A 47 13.80 1.40 9.84
N SER A 48 13.72 2.21 10.89
CA SER A 48 14.70 2.28 11.97
C SER A 48 14.76 1.02 12.84
N GLY A 49 13.70 0.20 12.82
CA GLY A 49 13.51 -0.92 13.73
C GLY A 49 12.89 -0.54 15.08
N GLY A 50 12.36 0.68 15.20
CA GLY A 50 11.60 1.10 16.38
C GLY A 50 10.21 0.49 16.47
N ASP A 51 9.66 0.09 15.33
CA ASP A 51 8.35 -0.56 15.20
C ASP A 51 8.41 -2.06 15.56
N PRO A 52 7.71 -2.50 16.64
CA PRO A 52 7.62 -3.91 16.99
C PRO A 52 6.92 -4.78 15.93
N GLU A 53 6.13 -4.18 15.05
CA GLU A 53 5.44 -4.86 13.95
C GLU A 53 6.28 -4.88 12.65
N GLY A 54 7.46 -4.23 12.65
CA GLY A 54 8.31 -4.11 11.47
C GLY A 54 8.85 -5.46 10.99
N ILE A 55 8.51 -5.82 9.75
CA ILE A 55 9.00 -7.03 9.07
C ILE A 55 9.93 -6.63 7.93
N PHE A 56 11.06 -7.33 7.77
CA PHE A 56 12.04 -7.09 6.73
C PHE A 56 12.34 -8.38 5.94
N PRO A 57 12.61 -8.32 4.63
CA PRO A 57 12.65 -7.11 3.79
C PRO A 57 11.26 -6.53 3.53
N SER A 58 11.16 -5.21 3.35
CA SER A 58 9.88 -4.53 3.08
C SER A 58 10.02 -3.34 2.14
N ILE A 59 8.96 -3.07 1.37
CA ILE A 59 8.76 -1.83 0.62
C ILE A 59 7.79 -1.01 1.45
N LEU A 60 8.28 0.09 2.02
CA LEU A 60 7.52 0.99 2.90
C LEU A 60 6.71 2.00 2.07
N GLY A 61 6.14 3.02 2.72
CA GLY A 61 5.38 4.09 2.08
C GLY A 61 3.88 3.85 2.13
N HIS A 62 3.15 4.85 2.61
CA HIS A 62 1.69 4.80 2.78
C HIS A 62 1.00 6.13 2.39
N GLU A 63 1.75 7.06 1.80
CA GLU A 63 1.27 8.38 1.37
C GLU A 63 1.46 8.55 -0.15
N GLY A 64 0.70 7.81 -0.95
CA GLY A 64 0.85 7.77 -2.41
C GLY A 64 -0.35 8.31 -3.19
N ALA A 65 -0.10 8.76 -4.42
CA ALA A 65 -1.13 8.94 -5.43
C ALA A 65 -0.68 8.31 -6.75
N GLY A 66 -1.62 7.68 -7.45
CA GLY A 66 -1.30 6.84 -8.60
C GLY A 66 -2.43 6.72 -9.60
N ILE A 67 -2.16 5.92 -10.64
CA ILE A 67 -3.11 5.60 -11.70
C ILE A 67 -3.36 4.10 -11.67
N VAL A 68 -4.63 3.67 -11.68
CA VAL A 68 -4.99 2.26 -11.78
C VAL A 68 -4.55 1.73 -13.15
N ARG A 69 -3.78 0.64 -13.16
CA ARG A 69 -3.33 -0.02 -14.39
C ARG A 69 -4.13 -1.26 -14.70
N GLU A 70 -4.40 -2.07 -13.69
CA GLU A 70 -5.17 -3.31 -13.82
C GLU A 70 -6.01 -3.53 -12.56
N VAL A 71 -7.13 -4.21 -12.72
CA VAL A 71 -8.00 -4.62 -11.61
C VAL A 71 -8.22 -6.13 -11.67
N GLY A 72 -8.21 -6.76 -10.51
CA GLY A 72 -8.49 -8.18 -10.38
C GLY A 72 -9.97 -8.51 -10.53
N ALA A 73 -10.27 -9.81 -10.63
CA ALA A 73 -11.65 -10.28 -10.70
C ALA A 73 -12.48 -9.80 -9.49
N GLY A 74 -13.71 -9.34 -9.74
CA GLY A 74 -14.65 -8.87 -8.72
C GLY A 74 -14.50 -7.40 -8.30
N VAL A 75 -13.41 -6.72 -8.69
CA VAL A 75 -13.27 -5.28 -8.44
C VAL A 75 -14.21 -4.50 -9.35
N THR A 76 -15.05 -3.66 -8.76
CA THR A 76 -16.04 -2.83 -9.47
C THR A 76 -15.99 -1.36 -9.05
N SER A 77 -15.21 -1.02 -8.02
CA SER A 77 -15.14 0.32 -7.42
C SER A 77 -14.24 1.29 -8.19
N VAL A 78 -13.31 0.78 -8.99
CA VAL A 78 -12.36 1.53 -9.82
C VAL A 78 -12.11 0.80 -11.14
N VAL A 79 -11.63 1.51 -12.15
CA VAL A 79 -11.26 0.96 -13.46
C VAL A 79 -9.86 1.43 -13.91
N PRO A 80 -9.19 0.72 -14.84
CA PRO A 80 -7.94 1.20 -15.43
C PRO A 80 -8.04 2.64 -15.95
N GLY A 81 -7.08 3.48 -15.57
CA GLY A 81 -7.04 4.91 -15.89
C GLY A 81 -7.51 5.83 -14.75
N ASP A 82 -8.21 5.31 -13.74
CA ASP A 82 -8.62 6.12 -12.60
C ASP A 82 -7.42 6.63 -11.80
N HIS A 83 -7.50 7.88 -11.34
CA HIS A 83 -6.56 8.45 -10.39
C HIS A 83 -6.99 8.08 -8.98
N VAL A 84 -6.09 7.49 -8.20
CA VAL A 84 -6.41 6.92 -6.88
C VAL A 84 -5.36 7.30 -5.83
N ILE A 85 -5.80 7.31 -4.57
CA ILE A 85 -4.95 7.39 -3.38
C ILE A 85 -5.10 6.06 -2.63
N PRO A 86 -4.04 5.25 -2.50
CA PRO A 86 -4.07 4.06 -1.65
C PRO A 86 -4.28 4.46 -0.18
N LEU A 87 -5.12 3.72 0.54
CA LEU A 87 -5.45 4.00 1.94
C LEU A 87 -4.92 2.86 2.81
N TYR A 88 -4.12 3.18 3.83
CA TYR A 88 -3.68 2.20 4.83
C TYR A 88 -4.81 1.79 5.79
N THR A 89 -5.86 2.62 5.90
CA THR A 89 -7.10 2.29 6.61
C THR A 89 -8.17 1.92 5.56
N PRO A 90 -8.64 0.67 5.52
CA PRO A 90 -9.65 0.25 4.55
C PRO A 90 -11.07 0.73 4.91
N GLU A 91 -12.02 0.52 4.00
CA GLU A 91 -13.45 0.79 4.22
C GLU A 91 -14.30 -0.26 3.48
N CYS A 92 -14.56 -1.42 4.11
CA CYS A 92 -15.31 -2.50 3.45
C CYS A 92 -16.82 -2.24 3.33
N ARG A 93 -17.36 -1.27 4.09
CA ARG A 93 -18.80 -0.90 4.14
C ARG A 93 -19.77 -1.99 4.63
N GLU A 94 -19.25 -3.09 5.14
CA GLU A 94 -20.05 -4.24 5.57
C GLU A 94 -19.85 -4.62 7.04
N CYS A 95 -18.68 -4.30 7.62
CA CYS A 95 -18.39 -4.63 9.03
C CYS A 95 -19.10 -3.66 10.01
N GLU A 96 -19.28 -4.10 11.25
CA GLU A 96 -19.92 -3.29 12.32
C GLU A 96 -19.28 -1.91 12.48
N TYR A 97 -17.96 -1.80 12.29
CA TYR A 97 -17.22 -0.54 12.40
C TYR A 97 -17.54 0.42 11.26
N CYS A 98 -17.57 -0.06 10.00
CA CYS A 98 -17.96 0.77 8.86
C CYS A 98 -19.42 1.22 8.91
N LEU A 99 -20.30 0.40 9.49
CA LEU A 99 -21.71 0.73 9.65
C LEU A 99 -21.98 1.66 10.83
N ASN A 100 -20.99 1.92 11.68
CA ASN A 100 -21.11 2.76 12.87
C ASN A 100 -20.60 4.19 12.59
N PRO A 101 -21.45 5.24 12.69
CA PRO A 101 -21.08 6.61 12.35
C PRO A 101 -20.08 7.26 13.31
N LYS A 102 -19.63 6.55 14.35
CA LYS A 102 -18.71 7.07 15.37
C LYS A 102 -17.26 6.65 15.14
N THR A 103 -16.97 5.82 14.13
CA THR A 103 -15.62 5.31 13.87
C THR A 103 -15.35 5.16 12.38
N ASN A 104 -14.08 5.11 12.02
CA ASN A 104 -13.57 4.82 10.68
C ASN A 104 -12.65 3.58 10.67
N LEU A 105 -12.57 2.84 11.78
CA LEU A 105 -11.61 1.74 11.96
C LEU A 105 -12.14 0.42 11.40
N CYS A 106 -12.20 0.30 10.07
CA CYS A 106 -12.55 -0.95 9.41
C CYS A 106 -11.67 -2.12 9.89
N GLN A 107 -12.26 -3.31 10.02
CA GLN A 107 -11.60 -4.52 10.55
C GLN A 107 -11.45 -5.64 9.51
N ALA A 108 -11.76 -5.34 8.24
CA ALA A 108 -11.58 -6.25 7.11
C ALA A 108 -10.16 -6.23 6.57
#